data_AF-A0A540LE76-F1
#
_entry.id   AF-A0A540LE76-F1
#
_cell.length_a   1.000
_cell.length_b   1.000
_cell.length_c   1.000
_cell.angle_alpha   90.00
_cell.angle_beta   90.00
_cell.angle_gamma   90.00
#
_symmetry.space_group_name_H-M   'P 1'
#
loop_
_entity.id
_entity.type
_entity.pdbx_description
1 polymer ?
#
loop_
_entity_poly.entity_id
_entity_poly.type
_entity_poly.pdbx_seq_one_letter_code
_entity_poly.pdbx_strand_id
1 'polypeptide(L)'
;MMRAATIAASSSLKVGYGISSRLRVKVRGMPPLPCLLHNFTLSLFFNNYFAPFHSRPSYPTKYKNTQLHWPVKVNNLEDALHVFDEMLQMRPLPSVVRFTQVLTQVAKLKHYWTVIMGFGLSVLGKFFKLGFEPDVTTFNTLINGFLLQNREADALGILNKMMESGNCKPNVFTFNMLVKGLCMKAQHAGSYFALSPSELPMLLEVNIGAANLALDKDGFALPKYSDSNQVAYVLQGSGVVGIVLPEKEEKVLPVKKGDAIALPFGVVTWWYNKEDTEFVVLFLGDTSKAHKRGEFTDFYLNGSNAIFTGFSTEFVGRAWDLEESVVKTLVGKQSGKGIVKLSGANLPEPKKEHRDGMTLNCEEAPLDVDIKDGGRVVVLNTKNLPLVGEVGLGADLVRLDGSAMCSPGFSCDSALQVTYIIRGSGRVQVVGVDGKRVLETTIKAGNLFIVPRFFVVSKIADPEGLEWFSIITTPNPIFTHLAGSIGCWKALSPQVLQAAFNVDSETEKLFRSKRTGDAIFFPPPK
;
A
#
# COMPACT_ATOMS: atom_id res chain seq x y z
N MET A 1 -58.75 0.42 9.96
CA MET A 1 -59.00 1.88 9.89
C MET A 1 -57.66 2.57 9.68
N MET A 2 -57.59 3.47 8.69
CA MET A 2 -56.49 4.40 8.32
C MET A 2 -55.15 3.76 7.91
N ARG A 3 -54.84 3.55 6.62
CA ARG A 3 -54.39 4.49 5.54
C ARG A 3 -53.09 5.23 5.86
N ALA A 4 -52.01 4.86 5.17
CA ALA A 4 -50.92 5.77 4.78
C ALA A 4 -50.72 5.64 3.27
N ALA A 5 -50.85 6.76 2.57
CA ALA A 5 -50.82 6.88 1.12
C ALA A 5 -49.39 7.16 0.62
N THR A 6 -49.08 6.54 -0.52
CA THR A 6 -47.91 6.77 -1.36
C THR A 6 -48.03 8.12 -2.09
N ILE A 7 -46.95 8.90 -2.14
CA ILE A 7 -46.71 9.89 -3.20
C ILE A 7 -45.24 9.78 -3.63
N ALA A 8 -45.06 9.49 -4.92
CA ALA A 8 -43.80 9.54 -5.64
C ALA A 8 -43.58 10.94 -6.22
N ALA A 9 -42.32 11.36 -6.36
CA ALA A 9 -41.92 12.40 -7.30
C ALA A 9 -40.55 12.07 -7.89
N SER A 10 -40.57 11.79 -9.18
CA SER A 10 -39.46 11.62 -10.10
C SER A 10 -38.87 12.98 -10.52
N SER A 11 -37.55 13.08 -10.63
CA SER A 11 -36.84 13.76 -11.73
C SER A 11 -35.34 13.84 -11.46
N SER A 12 -34.50 13.28 -12.33
CA SER A 12 -33.15 13.79 -12.51
C SER A 12 -32.79 13.82 -13.99
N LEU A 13 -32.42 15.03 -14.42
CA LEU A 13 -32.11 15.44 -15.77
C LEU A 13 -30.81 14.79 -16.30
N LYS A 14 -30.80 14.59 -17.63
CA LYS A 14 -29.59 14.46 -18.46
C LYS A 14 -28.79 15.77 -18.45
N VAL A 15 -27.46 15.71 -18.36
CA VAL A 15 -26.54 16.71 -18.95
C VAL A 15 -25.32 15.98 -19.54
N GLY A 16 -24.97 16.35 -20.78
CA GLY A 16 -23.93 15.73 -21.60
C GLY A 16 -22.54 16.35 -21.49
N TYR A 17 -21.63 15.73 -22.23
CA TYR A 17 -20.18 15.96 -22.37
C TYR A 17 -19.73 17.40 -22.70
N GLY A 18 -18.52 17.77 -22.24
CA GLY A 18 -17.80 18.96 -22.72
C GLY A 18 -16.34 19.11 -22.28
N ILE A 19 -15.41 18.56 -23.10
CA ILE A 19 -14.07 19.09 -23.46
C ILE A 19 -13.00 19.25 -22.34
N SER A 20 -12.07 18.28 -22.29
CA SER A 20 -10.75 18.41 -21.62
C SER A 20 -9.72 19.03 -22.57
N SER A 21 -9.24 20.23 -22.23
CA SER A 21 -8.06 20.84 -22.86
C SER A 21 -6.77 20.24 -22.28
N ARG A 22 -6.04 19.47 -23.11
CA ARG A 22 -4.70 18.92 -22.80
C ARG A 22 -3.65 20.03 -22.78
N LEU A 23 -2.97 20.25 -21.64
CA LEU A 23 -1.63 20.84 -21.64
C LEU A 23 -0.59 19.73 -21.82
N ARG A 24 0.13 19.71 -22.95
CA ARG A 24 1.34 18.89 -23.14
C ARG A 24 2.56 19.71 -22.75
N VAL A 25 3.20 19.39 -21.63
CA VAL A 25 4.57 19.84 -21.33
C VAL A 25 5.53 18.74 -21.79
N LYS A 26 6.38 19.05 -22.77
CA LYS A 26 7.38 18.13 -23.33
C LYS A 26 8.73 18.45 -22.67
N VAL A 27 9.10 17.69 -21.64
CA VAL A 27 10.47 17.71 -21.11
C VAL A 27 11.28 16.67 -21.87
N ARG A 28 12.28 17.10 -22.64
CA ARG A 28 13.21 16.21 -23.36
C ARG A 28 14.23 15.65 -22.37
N GLY A 29 14.40 14.32 -22.33
CA GLY A 29 15.63 13.69 -21.84
C GLY A 29 15.55 12.71 -20.66
N MET A 30 14.45 12.00 -20.43
CA MET A 30 14.42 10.85 -19.49
C MET A 30 13.66 9.66 -20.11
N PRO A 31 14.14 8.40 -19.94
CA PRO A 31 13.39 7.22 -20.34
C PRO A 31 12.10 7.07 -19.49
N PRO A 32 11.05 6.40 -20.01
CA PRO A 32 9.79 6.28 -19.30
C PRO A 32 9.92 5.31 -18.12
N LEU A 33 9.74 5.82 -16.90
CA LEU A 33 9.50 5.01 -15.71
C LEU A 33 7.99 4.87 -15.48
N PRO A 34 7.45 3.66 -15.24
CA PRO A 34 6.05 3.48 -14.89
C PRO A 34 5.82 3.84 -13.42
N CYS A 35 5.47 5.10 -13.16
CA CYS A 35 4.97 5.52 -11.85
C CYS A 35 3.51 5.05 -11.69
N LEU A 36 3.28 4.07 -10.83
CA LEU A 36 1.95 3.69 -10.36
C LEU A 36 1.42 4.77 -9.40
N LEU A 37 0.74 5.78 -9.95
CA LEU A 37 -0.11 6.69 -9.18
C LEU A 37 -1.55 6.46 -9.66
N HIS A 38 -2.36 5.75 -8.89
CA HIS A 38 -3.81 5.75 -9.04
C HIS A 38 -4.42 6.86 -8.16
N ASN A 39 -5.51 7.42 -8.69
CA ASN A 39 -6.24 8.58 -8.21
C ASN A 39 -6.66 8.50 -6.73
N PHE A 40 -6.28 9.51 -5.94
CA PHE A 40 -6.89 9.77 -4.63
C PHE A 40 -8.10 10.71 -4.80
N THR A 41 -9.30 10.17 -4.58
CA THR A 41 -10.44 10.95 -4.08
C THR A 41 -10.57 10.63 -2.61
N LEU A 42 -10.33 11.60 -1.74
CA LEU A 42 -10.57 11.46 -0.30
C LEU A 42 -11.46 12.61 0.19
N SER A 43 -12.70 12.27 0.50
CA SER A 43 -13.57 13.07 1.36
C SER A 43 -13.07 12.95 2.80
N LEU A 44 -12.79 14.08 3.46
CA LEU A 44 -12.54 14.10 4.90
C LEU A 44 -13.49 15.09 5.59
N PHE A 45 -14.34 14.53 6.44
CA PHE A 45 -14.95 15.23 7.55
C PHE A 45 -13.86 15.55 8.58
N PHE A 46 -13.77 16.80 9.02
CA PHE A 46 -13.22 17.12 10.33
C PHE A 46 -14.07 18.18 11.02
N ASN A 47 -14.70 17.74 12.10
CA ASN A 47 -15.39 18.55 13.09
C ASN A 47 -14.35 19.03 14.13
N ASN A 48 -14.58 20.25 14.63
CA ASN A 48 -14.12 20.82 15.90
C ASN A 48 -12.62 21.06 16.16
N TYR A 49 -12.16 22.25 15.77
CA TYR A 49 -11.38 23.14 16.65
C TYR A 49 -11.76 24.60 16.37
N PHE A 50 -12.86 25.06 16.98
CA PHE A 50 -13.19 26.48 17.13
C PHE A 50 -13.38 26.77 18.62
N ALA A 51 -12.42 27.46 19.23
CA ALA A 51 -12.65 28.15 20.48
C ALA A 51 -13.22 29.54 20.16
N PRO A 52 -14.37 29.96 20.73
CA PRO A 52 -14.90 31.30 20.53
C PRO A 52 -14.26 32.26 21.55
N PHE A 53 -13.53 33.25 21.08
CA PHE A 53 -13.17 34.39 21.93
C PHE A 53 -14.18 35.52 21.73
N HIS A 54 -14.95 35.77 22.77
CA HIS A 54 -15.81 36.93 22.94
C HIS A 54 -14.97 38.22 22.98
N SER A 55 -15.40 39.19 22.20
CA SER A 55 -14.95 40.58 22.17
C SER A 55 -15.24 41.33 23.46
N ARG A 56 -14.28 42.14 23.95
CA ARG A 56 -14.49 43.37 24.76
C ARG A 56 -13.19 44.22 24.82
N PRO A 57 -13.25 45.52 25.18
CA PRO A 57 -12.81 46.61 24.29
C PRO A 57 -11.46 47.23 24.63
N SER A 58 -10.97 47.99 23.65
CA SER A 58 -9.73 48.76 23.54
C SER A 58 -9.50 49.82 24.62
N TYR A 59 -8.24 49.96 25.06
CA TYR A 59 -7.69 51.18 25.65
C TYR A 59 -6.66 51.82 24.68
N PRO A 60 -6.58 53.15 24.57
CA PRO A 60 -5.79 53.82 23.55
C PRO A 60 -4.34 54.05 24.02
N THR A 61 -3.37 53.54 23.27
CA THR A 61 -1.96 53.94 23.41
C THR A 61 -1.53 54.82 22.23
N LYS A 62 -0.88 55.92 22.60
CA LYS A 62 -0.44 57.04 21.76
C LYS A 62 0.32 56.57 20.52
N TYR A 63 -0.13 57.05 19.36
CA TYR A 63 0.56 56.93 18.07
C TYR A 63 1.96 57.52 18.16
N LYS A 64 2.98 56.66 18.12
CA LYS A 64 4.27 57.00 17.50
C LYS A 64 4.17 56.55 16.04
N ASN A 65 4.30 57.50 15.11
CA ASN A 65 4.54 57.18 13.71
C ASN A 65 5.96 56.59 13.57
N THR A 66 6.13 55.32 13.88
CA THR A 66 7.29 54.54 13.44
C THR A 66 6.95 54.00 12.05
N GLN A 67 7.40 54.69 11.01
CA GLN A 67 7.52 54.00 9.72
C GLN A 67 8.63 52.96 9.86
N LEU A 68 8.26 51.68 9.88
CA LEU A 68 9.21 50.58 9.85
C LEU A 68 10.02 50.67 8.55
N HIS A 69 11.32 50.96 8.66
CA HIS A 69 12.21 51.07 7.51
C HIS A 69 12.47 49.66 6.95
N TRP A 70 12.07 49.40 5.71
CA TRP A 70 12.31 48.12 5.04
C TRP A 70 13.63 48.17 4.26
N PRO A 71 14.50 47.14 4.28
CA PRO A 71 14.30 45.78 4.78
C PRO A 71 14.55 45.56 6.28
N VAL A 72 13.63 44.86 6.96
CA VAL A 72 13.80 44.43 8.36
C VAL A 72 14.52 43.09 8.40
N LYS A 73 15.50 42.97 9.30
CA LYS A 73 16.26 41.73 9.53
C LYS A 73 15.70 41.00 10.75
N VAL A 74 15.22 39.78 10.53
CA VAL A 74 14.69 38.87 11.56
C VAL A 74 15.79 37.87 11.91
N ASN A 75 16.32 37.92 13.14
CA ASN A 75 17.42 37.04 13.55
C ASN A 75 16.92 35.82 14.35
N ASN A 76 15.78 35.94 15.02
CA ASN A 76 15.17 34.87 15.82
C ASN A 76 13.62 34.91 15.72
N LEU A 77 12.94 33.97 16.38
CA LEU A 77 11.48 33.86 16.34
C LEU A 77 10.78 35.00 17.10
N GLU A 78 11.35 35.46 18.21
CA GLU A 78 10.78 36.55 19.02
C GLU A 78 10.77 37.86 18.24
N ASP A 79 11.86 38.14 17.52
CA ASP A 79 11.95 39.26 16.57
C ASP A 79 10.85 39.18 15.51
N ALA A 80 10.56 37.97 15.01
CA ALA A 80 9.55 37.76 13.99
C ALA A 80 8.12 38.02 14.51
N LEU A 81 7.84 37.56 15.74
CA LEU A 81 6.57 37.78 16.41
C LEU A 81 6.35 39.27 16.69
N HIS A 82 7.37 39.95 17.22
CA HIS A 82 7.32 41.38 17.48
C HIS A 82 7.09 42.19 16.20
N VAL A 83 7.86 41.92 15.14
CA VAL A 83 7.71 42.60 13.84
C VAL A 83 6.33 42.32 13.25
N PHE A 84 5.82 41.09 13.37
CA PHE A 84 4.51 40.73 12.86
C PHE A 84 3.37 41.45 13.62
N ASP A 85 3.44 41.51 14.95
CA ASP A 85 2.44 42.22 15.76
C ASP A 85 2.51 43.73 15.55
N GLU A 86 3.69 44.31 15.39
CA GLU A 86 3.86 45.72 15.02
C GLU A 86 3.21 46.02 13.65
N MET A 87 3.43 45.14 12.66
CA MET A 87 2.81 45.25 11.34
C MET A 87 1.27 45.15 11.39
N LEU A 88 0.70 44.39 12.33
CA LEU A 88 -0.76 44.33 12.52
C LEU A 88 -1.35 45.61 13.14
N GLN A 89 -0.54 46.35 13.89
CA GLN A 89 -0.96 47.60 14.54
C GLN A 89 -0.80 48.83 13.62
N MET A 90 -0.07 48.70 12.51
CA MET A 90 0.13 49.78 11.54
C MET A 90 -1.17 50.18 10.81
N ARG A 91 -1.33 51.49 10.58
CA ARG A 91 -2.39 52.09 9.75
C ARG A 91 -1.75 53.13 8.80
N PRO A 92 -1.80 52.94 7.47
CA PRO A 92 -2.39 51.81 6.75
C PRO A 92 -1.62 50.49 6.99
N LEU A 93 -2.29 49.35 6.82
CA LEU A 93 -1.67 48.04 6.98
C LEU A 93 -0.58 47.82 5.92
N PRO A 94 0.53 47.13 6.25
CA PRO A 94 1.55 46.74 5.28
C PRO A 94 0.99 45.81 4.21
N SER A 95 1.58 45.83 3.01
CA SER A 95 1.24 44.89 1.94
C SER A 95 1.54 43.44 2.33
N VAL A 96 0.78 42.48 1.79
CA VAL A 96 1.00 41.02 1.96
C VAL A 96 2.47 40.64 1.73
N VAL A 97 3.12 41.23 0.71
CA VAL A 97 4.55 41.00 0.39
C VAL A 97 5.47 41.18 1.60
N ARG A 98 5.22 42.19 2.44
CA ARG A 98 6.05 42.46 3.64
C ARG A 98 5.86 41.38 4.70
N PHE A 99 4.64 40.90 4.86
CA PHE A 99 4.36 39.81 5.80
C PHE A 99 4.95 38.49 5.31
N THR A 100 4.87 38.20 4.00
CA THR A 100 5.51 37.05 3.35
C THR A 100 7.03 37.08 3.49
N GLN A 101 7.65 38.26 3.47
CA GLN A 101 9.09 38.41 3.68
C GLN A 101 9.51 38.00 5.10
N VAL A 102 8.72 38.32 6.13
CA VAL A 102 8.97 37.86 7.52
C VAL A 102 8.90 36.33 7.58
N LEU A 103 7.84 35.73 7.02
CA LEU A 103 7.71 34.26 6.95
C LEU A 103 8.91 33.60 6.25
N THR A 104 9.37 34.19 5.15
CA THR A 104 10.53 33.67 4.39
C THR A 104 11.84 33.77 5.17
N GLN A 105 12.03 34.83 5.96
CA GLN A 105 13.21 34.97 6.82
C GLN A 105 13.18 33.98 7.98
N VAL A 106 12.02 33.79 8.63
CA VAL A 106 11.84 32.79 9.68
C VAL A 106 12.07 31.38 9.16
N ALA A 107 11.58 31.05 7.97
CA ALA A 107 11.81 29.74 7.33
C ALA A 107 13.30 29.42 7.09
N LYS A 108 14.19 30.42 7.06
CA LYS A 108 15.64 30.25 6.94
C LYS A 108 16.35 29.99 8.27
N LEU A 109 15.67 30.13 9.41
CA LEU A 109 16.20 29.85 10.74
C LEU A 109 16.09 28.32 11.02
N LYS A 110 17.13 27.58 10.62
CA LYS A 110 17.17 26.11 10.44
C LYS A 110 16.91 25.20 11.67
N HIS A 111 16.40 25.70 12.80
CA HIS A 111 16.35 24.92 14.07
C HIS A 111 15.01 24.88 14.83
N TYR A 112 13.90 25.44 14.32
CA TYR A 112 12.63 25.48 15.08
C TYR A 112 11.38 25.14 14.25
N TRP A 113 11.50 24.16 13.36
CA TRP A 113 10.55 23.92 12.28
C TRP A 113 9.08 23.68 12.74
N THR A 114 8.84 23.00 13.87
CA THR A 114 7.49 22.84 14.45
C THR A 114 6.88 24.17 14.91
N VAL A 115 7.69 25.05 15.52
CA VAL A 115 7.26 26.36 16.00
C VAL A 115 7.07 27.35 14.83
N ILE A 116 7.94 27.25 13.82
CA ILE A 116 7.84 28.01 12.56
C ILE A 116 6.56 27.65 11.79
N MET A 117 6.15 26.38 11.80
CA MET A 117 4.86 25.97 11.19
C MET A 117 3.66 26.45 12.00
N GLY A 118 3.72 26.43 13.34
CA GLY A 118 2.69 27.02 14.20
C GLY A 118 2.51 28.52 13.94
N PHE A 119 3.62 29.25 13.83
CA PHE A 119 3.62 30.66 13.43
C PHE A 119 3.07 30.85 12.01
N GLY A 120 3.56 30.08 11.03
CA GLY A 120 3.11 30.18 9.64
C GLY A 120 1.62 29.89 9.43
N LEU A 121 1.06 28.89 10.13
CA LEU A 121 -0.38 28.60 10.12
C LEU A 121 -1.19 29.71 10.81
N SER A 122 -0.68 30.28 11.91
CA SER A 122 -1.31 31.42 12.60
C SER A 122 -1.35 32.66 11.70
N VAL A 123 -0.26 32.95 10.98
CA VAL A 123 -0.20 34.04 9.99
C VAL A 123 -1.19 33.80 8.85
N LEU A 124 -1.23 32.59 8.29
CA LEU A 124 -2.18 32.24 7.23
C LEU A 124 -3.64 32.39 7.70
N GLY A 125 -3.96 31.96 8.92
CA GLY A 125 -5.28 32.13 9.52
C GLY A 125 -5.66 33.60 9.74
N LYS A 126 -4.70 34.45 10.14
CA LYS A 126 -4.91 35.89 10.29
C LYS A 126 -5.11 36.58 8.94
N PHE A 127 -4.43 36.16 7.88
CA PHE A 127 -4.65 36.71 6.52
C PHE A 127 -6.10 36.49 6.07
N PHE A 128 -6.60 35.26 6.19
CA PHE A 128 -7.99 34.96 5.84
C PHE A 128 -9.00 35.77 6.67
N LYS A 129 -8.76 35.93 7.98
CA LYS A 129 -9.65 36.72 8.85
C LYS A 129 -9.67 38.22 8.52
N LEU A 130 -8.55 38.76 8.06
CA LEU A 130 -8.39 40.18 7.75
C LEU A 130 -8.69 40.51 6.27
N GLY A 131 -9.10 39.51 5.48
CA GLY A 131 -9.38 39.69 4.05
C GLY A 131 -8.13 39.88 3.19
N PHE A 132 -6.95 39.51 3.69
CA PHE A 132 -5.73 39.49 2.89
C PHE A 132 -5.65 38.23 2.05
N GLU A 133 -5.16 38.37 0.82
CA GLU A 133 -4.96 37.26 -0.11
C GLU A 133 -3.53 36.74 0.00
N PRO A 134 -3.31 35.52 0.54
CA PRO A 134 -1.99 34.92 0.59
C PRO A 134 -1.49 34.60 -0.83
N ASP A 135 -0.21 34.89 -1.08
CA ASP A 135 0.42 34.64 -2.38
C ASP A 135 1.01 33.23 -2.49
N VAL A 136 1.44 32.85 -3.71
CA VAL A 136 2.01 31.54 -4.00
C VAL A 136 3.25 31.24 -3.16
N THR A 137 4.01 32.27 -2.80
CA THR A 137 5.20 32.17 -1.95
C THR A 137 4.82 31.72 -0.53
N THR A 138 3.76 32.29 0.02
CA THR A 138 3.23 31.96 1.35
C THR A 138 2.81 30.50 1.44
N PHE A 139 2.03 30.03 0.46
CA PHE A 139 1.62 28.63 0.38
C PHE A 139 2.81 27.69 0.15
N ASN A 140 3.69 27.99 -0.80
CA ASN A 140 4.86 27.16 -1.09
C ASN A 140 5.81 27.02 0.11
N THR A 141 5.94 28.07 0.93
CA THR A 141 6.75 28.02 2.15
C THR A 141 6.17 27.03 3.16
N LEU A 142 4.85 27.03 3.35
CA LEU A 142 4.16 26.08 4.24
C LEU A 142 4.16 24.65 3.69
N ILE A 143 3.96 24.49 2.37
CA ILE A 143 4.03 23.17 1.71
C ILE A 143 5.43 22.56 1.88
N ASN A 144 6.49 23.32 1.58
CA ASN A 144 7.87 22.88 1.83
C ASN A 144 8.10 22.57 3.31
N GLY A 145 7.54 23.43 4.18
CA GLY A 145 7.24 23.21 5.59
C GLY A 145 6.95 21.76 5.95
N PHE A 146 5.75 21.34 5.56
CA PHE A 146 5.24 20.02 5.87
C PHE A 146 6.01 18.89 5.18
N LEU A 147 6.49 19.09 3.95
CA LEU A 147 7.30 18.09 3.24
C LEU A 147 8.60 17.77 3.99
N LEU A 148 9.29 18.76 4.54
CA LEU A 148 10.51 18.56 5.35
C LEU A 148 10.23 17.91 6.73
N GLN A 149 8.97 17.86 7.19
CA GLN A 149 8.55 17.13 8.42
C GLN A 149 8.02 15.73 8.14
N ASN A 150 8.05 15.25 6.90
CA ASN A 150 7.37 14.02 6.49
C ASN A 150 5.86 14.05 6.74
N ARG A 151 5.24 15.24 6.75
CA ARG A 151 3.81 15.45 6.98
C ARG A 151 3.07 15.68 5.66
N GLU A 152 3.08 14.65 4.81
CA GLU A 152 2.60 14.73 3.42
C GLU A 152 1.11 15.06 3.33
N ALA A 153 0.29 14.46 4.20
CA ALA A 153 -1.14 14.75 4.27
C ALA A 153 -1.41 16.24 4.58
N ASP A 154 -0.62 16.85 5.46
CA ASP A 154 -0.73 18.27 5.78
C ASP A 154 -0.23 19.15 4.62
N ALA A 155 0.84 18.76 3.94
CA ALA A 155 1.33 19.46 2.75
C ALA A 155 0.27 19.48 1.63
N LEU A 156 -0.41 18.35 1.40
CA LEU A 156 -1.54 18.25 0.47
C LEU A 156 -2.76 19.02 0.97
N GLY A 157 -3.01 19.05 2.28
CA GLY A 157 -4.05 19.88 2.89
C GLY A 157 -3.85 21.38 2.65
N ILE A 158 -2.60 21.86 2.71
CA ILE A 158 -2.25 23.25 2.36
C ILE A 158 -2.41 23.50 0.85
N LEU A 159 -2.05 22.54 0.00
CA LEU A 159 -2.29 22.63 -1.44
C LEU A 159 -3.78 22.73 -1.76
N ASN A 160 -4.63 21.94 -1.09
CA ASN A 160 -6.08 22.01 -1.25
C ASN A 160 -6.62 23.37 -0.83
N LYS A 161 -6.19 23.91 0.32
CA LYS A 161 -6.56 25.26 0.75
C LYS A 161 -6.12 26.34 -0.23
N MET A 162 -4.95 26.18 -0.85
CA MET A 162 -4.48 27.07 -1.92
C MET A 162 -5.47 27.06 -3.09
N MET A 163 -5.89 25.87 -3.54
CA MET A 163 -6.84 25.71 -4.64
C MET A 163 -8.27 26.18 -4.30
N GLU A 164 -8.74 25.93 -3.07
CA GLU A 164 -10.06 26.32 -2.57
C GLU A 164 -10.20 27.84 -2.37
N SER A 165 -9.10 28.52 -2.03
CA SER A 165 -9.11 29.98 -1.83
C SER A 165 -9.40 30.78 -3.11
N GLY A 166 -9.36 30.16 -4.30
CA GLY A 166 -9.73 30.73 -5.60
C GLY A 166 -8.75 31.78 -6.16
N ASN A 167 -8.09 32.55 -5.29
CA ASN A 167 -7.28 33.71 -5.64
C ASN A 167 -5.78 33.39 -5.82
N CYS A 168 -5.36 32.16 -5.50
CA CYS A 168 -3.96 31.74 -5.60
C CYS A 168 -3.87 30.34 -6.24
N LYS A 169 -3.22 30.24 -7.41
CA LYS A 169 -3.09 28.96 -8.15
C LYS A 169 -1.70 28.34 -7.98
N PRO A 170 -1.61 27.02 -7.75
CA PRO A 170 -0.34 26.31 -7.76
C PRO A 170 0.41 26.53 -9.07
N ASN A 171 1.72 26.76 -9.01
CA ASN A 171 2.55 26.94 -10.19
C ASN A 171 3.50 25.75 -10.40
N VAL A 172 4.27 25.78 -11.49
CA VAL A 172 5.25 24.72 -11.80
C VAL A 172 6.23 24.49 -10.65
N PHE A 173 6.61 25.56 -9.92
CA PHE A 173 7.49 25.44 -8.75
C PHE A 173 6.81 24.71 -7.58
N THR A 174 5.52 24.97 -7.32
CA THR A 174 4.71 24.23 -6.33
C THR A 174 4.69 22.73 -6.63
N PHE A 175 4.38 22.35 -7.87
CA PHE A 175 4.33 20.95 -8.26
C PHE A 175 5.73 20.31 -8.31
N ASN A 176 6.74 21.02 -8.82
CA ASN A 176 8.11 20.53 -8.78
C ASN A 176 8.60 20.35 -7.35
N MET A 177 8.19 21.19 -6.40
CA MET A 177 8.52 21.04 -4.98
C MET A 177 7.80 19.84 -4.37
N LEU A 178 6.53 19.60 -4.70
CA LEU A 178 5.80 18.40 -4.25
C LEU A 178 6.44 17.15 -4.84
N VAL A 179 6.65 17.09 -6.14
CA VAL A 179 7.35 15.98 -6.80
C VAL A 179 8.74 15.82 -6.21
N LYS A 180 9.51 16.90 -6.02
CA LYS A 180 10.83 16.84 -5.40
C LYS A 180 10.76 16.45 -3.93
N GLY A 181 9.78 16.84 -3.14
CA GLY A 181 9.66 16.46 -1.73
C GLY A 181 9.21 15.01 -1.57
N LEU A 182 8.31 14.56 -2.44
CA LEU A 182 7.82 13.19 -2.52
C LEU A 182 8.88 12.26 -3.15
N CYS A 183 9.69 12.75 -4.10
CA CYS A 183 10.72 11.97 -4.80
C CYS A 183 12.15 12.17 -4.25
N MET A 184 12.51 13.24 -3.55
CA MET A 184 13.85 13.38 -2.93
C MET A 184 14.01 12.55 -1.68
N LYS A 185 12.92 11.96 -1.19
CA LYS A 185 13.06 10.81 -0.32
C LYS A 185 13.61 9.57 -1.04
N ALA A 186 13.75 9.57 -2.38
CA ALA A 186 14.50 8.58 -3.18
C ALA A 186 16.03 8.61 -2.96
N GLN A 187 16.46 8.88 -1.73
CA GLN A 187 17.47 8.08 -1.05
C GLN A 187 16.78 7.00 -0.20
N HIS A 188 15.75 6.35 -0.76
CA HIS A 188 14.95 5.42 -0.02
C HIS A 188 15.81 4.19 0.31
N ALA A 189 15.64 3.71 1.53
CA ALA A 189 16.04 2.36 1.89
C ALA A 189 15.02 1.34 1.40
N GLY A 190 13.86 1.81 0.95
CA GLY A 190 12.73 0.99 0.58
C GLY A 190 11.41 1.61 1.02
N SER A 191 10.33 0.86 0.84
CA SER A 191 8.97 1.16 1.24
C SER A 191 8.24 -0.10 1.69
N TYR A 192 7.22 0.07 2.54
CA TYR A 192 6.31 -0.98 2.93
C TYR A 192 4.88 -0.48 2.70
N PHE A 193 4.15 -1.16 1.83
CA PHE A 193 2.79 -0.79 1.43
C PHE A 193 1.83 -1.90 1.83
N ALA A 194 1.07 -1.69 2.90
CA ALA A 194 -0.02 -2.58 3.29
C ALA A 194 -1.32 -2.13 2.62
N LEU A 195 -2.03 -3.06 1.99
CA LEU A 195 -3.38 -2.82 1.50
C LEU A 195 -4.32 -2.64 2.70
N SER A 196 -5.16 -1.61 2.63
CA SER A 196 -6.10 -1.29 3.71
C SER A 196 -7.53 -1.71 3.34
N PRO A 197 -8.36 -2.15 4.32
CA PRO A 197 -9.80 -2.32 4.12
C PRO A 197 -10.52 -1.04 3.66
N SER A 198 -9.95 0.14 3.90
CA SER A 198 -10.49 1.40 3.38
C SER A 198 -10.41 1.51 1.85
N GLU A 199 -9.43 0.83 1.24
CA GLU A 199 -9.22 0.78 -0.21
C GLU A 199 -9.85 -0.48 -0.81
N LEU A 200 -9.78 -1.61 -0.09
CA LEU A 200 -10.25 -2.91 -0.54
C LEU A 200 -11.08 -3.60 0.56
N PRO A 201 -12.38 -3.26 0.72
CA PRO A 201 -13.22 -3.70 1.84
C PRO A 201 -13.31 -5.22 2.03
N MET A 202 -13.23 -5.99 0.95
CA MET A 202 -13.25 -7.46 0.98
C MET A 202 -12.13 -8.07 1.86
N LEU A 203 -11.00 -7.37 2.05
CA LEU A 203 -9.94 -7.82 2.97
C LEU A 203 -10.44 -8.01 4.40
N LEU A 204 -11.30 -7.10 4.87
CA LEU A 204 -11.92 -7.17 6.19
C LEU A 204 -12.97 -8.29 6.27
N GLU A 205 -13.77 -8.45 5.21
CA GLU A 205 -14.82 -9.48 5.16
C GLU A 205 -14.27 -10.89 5.30
N VAL A 206 -13.11 -11.15 4.67
CA VAL A 206 -12.49 -12.48 4.62
C VAL A 206 -11.25 -12.64 5.49
N ASN A 207 -10.91 -11.62 6.28
CA ASN A 207 -9.77 -11.61 7.20
C ASN A 207 -8.42 -11.80 6.52
N ILE A 208 -8.17 -11.10 5.42
CA ILE A 208 -6.92 -11.23 4.68
C ILE A 208 -6.10 -9.95 4.80
N GLY A 209 -4.84 -10.10 5.18
CA GLY A 209 -3.84 -9.04 5.06
C GLY A 209 -3.04 -9.23 3.77
N ALA A 210 -2.67 -8.11 3.16
CA ALA A 210 -1.81 -8.10 1.99
C ALA A 210 -0.87 -6.89 2.04
N ALA A 211 0.42 -7.09 1.77
CA ALA A 211 1.40 -6.01 1.78
C ALA A 211 2.56 -6.28 0.83
N ASN A 212 3.20 -5.22 0.35
CA ASN A 212 4.44 -5.28 -0.42
C ASN A 212 5.57 -4.59 0.35
N LEU A 213 6.69 -5.28 0.51
CA LEU A 213 7.97 -4.68 0.91
C LEU A 213 8.80 -4.46 -0.35
N ALA A 214 9.29 -3.25 -0.57
CA ALA A 214 10.31 -2.95 -1.56
C ALA A 214 11.54 -2.42 -0.86
N LEU A 215 12.73 -2.93 -1.17
CA LEU A 215 14.00 -2.48 -0.63
C LEU A 215 14.92 -2.07 -1.77
N ASP A 216 15.43 -0.84 -1.70
CA ASP A 216 16.51 -0.37 -2.56
C ASP A 216 17.86 -0.95 -2.09
N LYS A 217 18.93 -0.75 -2.85
CA LYS A 217 20.31 -1.11 -2.46
C LYS A 217 20.62 -0.66 -1.02
N ASP A 218 21.21 -1.51 -0.21
CA ASP A 218 21.51 -1.26 1.21
C ASP A 218 20.28 -0.93 2.08
N GLY A 219 19.09 -1.27 1.60
CA GLY A 219 17.84 -1.16 2.31
C GLY A 219 17.69 -2.24 3.37
N PHE A 220 17.36 -1.86 4.60
CA PHE A 220 17.20 -2.78 5.72
C PHE A 220 15.86 -2.58 6.42
N ALA A 221 14.96 -3.55 6.30
CA ALA A 221 13.77 -3.65 7.13
C ALA A 221 14.15 -4.15 8.52
N LEU A 222 13.96 -3.29 9.51
CA LEU A 222 14.27 -3.54 10.91
C LEU A 222 13.54 -4.78 11.44
N PRO A 223 14.13 -5.51 12.41
CA PRO A 223 13.48 -6.64 13.07
C PRO A 223 12.08 -6.30 13.59
N LYS A 224 11.11 -7.09 13.15
CA LYS A 224 9.71 -7.00 13.59
C LYS A 224 9.11 -8.38 13.77
N TYR A 225 8.12 -8.52 14.64
CA TYR A 225 7.22 -9.67 14.61
C TYR A 225 5.85 -9.29 14.07
N SER A 226 5.16 -10.28 13.49
CA SER A 226 3.82 -10.13 12.92
C SER A 226 2.77 -10.85 13.77
N ASP A 227 1.57 -10.27 13.83
CA ASP A 227 0.38 -10.87 14.46
C ASP A 227 -0.42 -11.77 13.52
N SER A 228 0.18 -12.25 12.45
CA SER A 228 -0.55 -12.95 11.38
C SER A 228 0.28 -14.10 10.83
N ASN A 229 -0.41 -15.18 10.46
CA ASN A 229 0.15 -16.24 9.62
C ASN A 229 0.24 -15.72 8.18
N GLN A 230 1.40 -15.83 7.55
CA GLN A 230 1.66 -15.23 6.24
C GLN A 230 2.44 -16.17 5.33
N VAL A 231 2.28 -15.98 4.02
CA VAL A 231 3.21 -16.47 3.01
C VAL A 231 3.85 -15.25 2.35
N ALA A 232 5.18 -15.18 2.42
CA ALA A 232 5.97 -14.18 1.71
C ALA A 232 6.40 -14.76 0.36
N TYR A 233 6.24 -14.02 -0.73
CA TYR A 233 6.66 -14.40 -2.07
C TYR A 233 7.53 -13.31 -2.68
N VAL A 234 8.74 -13.67 -3.11
CA VAL A 234 9.68 -12.71 -3.73
C VAL A 234 9.26 -12.44 -5.17
N LEU A 235 8.70 -11.26 -5.41
CA LEU A 235 8.27 -10.80 -6.73
C LEU A 235 9.44 -10.42 -7.64
N GLN A 236 10.48 -9.81 -7.07
CA GLN A 236 11.60 -9.25 -7.83
C GLN A 236 12.90 -9.23 -7.02
N GLY A 237 14.02 -9.39 -7.72
CA GLY A 237 15.36 -9.21 -7.16
C GLY A 237 15.80 -10.36 -6.26
N SER A 238 16.80 -10.08 -5.43
CA SER A 238 17.34 -10.98 -4.42
C SER A 238 17.72 -10.20 -3.17
N GLY A 239 17.70 -10.88 -2.03
CA GLY A 239 18.00 -10.27 -0.75
C GLY A 239 18.37 -11.32 0.29
N VAL A 240 18.45 -10.86 1.54
CA VAL A 240 18.70 -11.69 2.71
C VAL A 240 17.55 -11.49 3.68
N VAL A 241 17.08 -12.59 4.27
CA VAL A 241 16.10 -12.56 5.35
C VAL A 241 16.65 -13.30 6.55
N GLY A 242 16.53 -12.68 7.72
CA GLY A 242 16.68 -13.37 9.00
C GLY A 242 15.31 -13.71 9.54
N ILE A 243 15.17 -14.95 10.02
CA ILE A 243 13.92 -15.51 10.54
C ILE A 243 14.21 -16.11 11.90
N VAL A 244 13.48 -15.67 12.92
CA VAL A 244 13.50 -16.27 14.26
C VAL A 244 12.09 -16.78 14.55
N LEU A 245 11.94 -18.10 14.49
CA LEU A 245 10.72 -18.77 14.94
C LEU A 245 10.70 -18.83 16.47
N PRO A 246 9.51 -18.90 17.10
CA PRO A 246 9.41 -19.07 18.55
C PRO A 246 10.30 -20.21 19.05
N GLU A 247 11.10 -19.95 20.08
CA GLU A 247 12.01 -20.92 20.73
C GLU A 247 13.11 -21.51 19.82
N LYS A 248 13.38 -20.90 18.66
CA LYS A 248 14.44 -21.35 17.74
C LYS A 248 15.52 -20.29 17.57
N GLU A 249 16.70 -20.75 17.18
CA GLU A 249 17.80 -19.88 16.76
C GLU A 249 17.45 -19.16 15.44
N GLU A 250 18.13 -18.04 15.21
CA GLU A 250 18.01 -17.29 13.98
C GLU A 250 18.49 -18.10 12.77
N LYS A 251 17.64 -18.17 11.75
CA LYS A 251 18.02 -18.63 10.41
C LYS A 251 18.16 -17.44 9.48
N VAL A 252 19.37 -17.23 8.98
CA VAL A 252 19.68 -16.23 7.94
C VAL A 252 19.85 -16.92 6.61
N LEU A 253 18.99 -16.62 5.65
CA LEU A 253 18.95 -17.30 4.35
C LEU A 253 18.96 -16.32 3.18
N PRO A 254 19.57 -16.71 2.04
CA PRO A 254 19.49 -15.94 0.82
C PRO A 254 18.16 -16.22 0.13
N VAL A 255 17.53 -15.16 -0.39
CA VAL A 255 16.25 -15.25 -1.11
C VAL A 255 16.34 -14.56 -2.46
N LYS A 256 15.60 -15.08 -3.44
CA LYS A 256 15.53 -14.55 -4.80
C LYS A 256 14.13 -14.66 -5.36
N LYS A 257 13.88 -13.96 -6.47
CA LYS A 257 12.63 -14.04 -7.24
C LYS A 257 12.12 -15.47 -7.35
N GLY A 258 10.84 -15.65 -7.06
CA GLY A 258 10.18 -16.95 -7.07
C GLY A 258 10.19 -17.68 -5.72
N ASP A 259 10.99 -17.27 -4.74
CA ASP A 259 10.98 -17.89 -3.42
C ASP A 259 9.69 -17.56 -2.66
N ALA A 260 9.01 -18.61 -2.19
CA ALA A 260 7.92 -18.56 -1.22
C ALA A 260 8.42 -19.01 0.16
N ILE A 261 7.97 -18.30 1.20
CA ILE A 261 8.36 -18.51 2.60
C ILE A 261 7.10 -18.54 3.46
N ALA A 262 6.91 -19.63 4.20
CA ALA A 262 5.82 -19.75 5.17
C ALA A 262 6.25 -19.13 6.51
N LEU A 263 5.53 -18.10 6.94
CA LEU A 263 5.83 -17.27 8.11
C LEU A 263 4.71 -17.43 9.16
N PRO A 264 4.92 -18.20 10.24
CA PRO A 264 3.90 -18.41 11.25
C PRO A 264 3.73 -17.20 12.17
N PHE A 265 2.61 -17.16 12.88
CA PHE A 265 2.24 -16.12 13.83
C PHE A 265 3.35 -15.88 14.86
N GLY A 266 3.69 -14.61 15.11
CA GLY A 266 4.72 -14.23 16.08
C GLY A 266 6.16 -14.40 15.60
N VAL A 267 6.40 -14.83 14.36
CA VAL A 267 7.74 -14.92 13.78
C VAL A 267 8.41 -13.55 13.74
N VAL A 268 9.66 -13.46 14.18
CA VAL A 268 10.47 -12.26 14.00
C VAL A 268 11.20 -12.35 12.67
N THR A 269 11.11 -11.29 11.86
CA THR A 269 11.85 -11.19 10.60
C THR A 269 12.55 -9.86 10.45
N TRP A 270 13.67 -9.86 9.74
CA TRP A 270 14.31 -8.68 9.16
C TRP A 270 14.72 -8.98 7.73
N TRP A 271 14.79 -7.94 6.90
CA TRP A 271 15.05 -8.09 5.46
C TRP A 271 16.11 -7.10 5.02
N TYR A 272 17.00 -7.54 4.14
CA TYR A 272 18.10 -6.72 3.64
C TYR A 272 18.29 -6.90 2.15
N ASN A 273 18.51 -5.79 1.45
CA ASN A 273 18.93 -5.80 0.06
C ASN A 273 20.38 -5.31 -0.05
N LYS A 274 21.31 -6.19 -0.45
CA LYS A 274 22.71 -5.84 -0.73
C LYS A 274 22.93 -5.42 -2.19
N GLU A 275 22.00 -5.79 -3.06
CA GLU A 275 22.14 -5.67 -4.51
C GLU A 275 21.71 -4.30 -5.03
N ASP A 276 22.21 -3.91 -6.20
CA ASP A 276 21.83 -2.65 -6.85
C ASP A 276 20.40 -2.66 -7.41
N THR A 277 19.84 -3.85 -7.62
CA THR A 277 18.46 -4.01 -8.10
C THR A 277 17.47 -3.94 -6.95
N GLU A 278 16.34 -3.30 -7.17
CA GLU A 278 15.22 -3.29 -6.21
C GLU A 278 14.75 -4.73 -5.89
N PHE A 279 14.59 -5.00 -4.59
CA PHE A 279 14.12 -6.27 -4.06
C PHE A 279 12.69 -6.11 -3.53
N VAL A 280 11.75 -6.91 -4.06
CA VAL A 280 10.32 -6.76 -3.77
C VAL A 280 9.72 -8.08 -3.27
N VAL A 281 9.04 -8.03 -2.13
CA VAL A 281 8.40 -9.17 -1.47
C VAL A 281 6.92 -8.87 -1.25
N LEU A 282 6.06 -9.75 -1.74
CA LEU A 282 4.63 -9.77 -1.46
C LEU A 282 4.36 -10.59 -0.20
N PHE A 283 3.54 -10.09 0.70
CA PHE A 283 3.02 -10.79 1.87
C PHE A 283 1.52 -10.95 1.70
N LEU A 284 1.02 -12.18 1.80
CA LEU A 284 -0.40 -12.50 1.87
C LEU A 284 -0.63 -13.37 3.10
N GLY A 285 -1.69 -13.12 3.86
CA GLY A 285 -1.85 -13.82 5.13
C GLY A 285 -3.21 -13.71 5.77
N ASP A 286 -3.44 -14.59 6.75
CA ASP A 286 -4.66 -14.62 7.56
C ASP A 286 -4.52 -13.67 8.77
N THR A 287 -5.47 -12.75 8.85
CA THR A 287 -5.61 -11.73 9.91
C THR A 287 -6.80 -12.01 10.82
N SER A 288 -7.36 -13.23 10.80
CA SER A 288 -8.49 -13.63 11.65
C SER A 288 -8.18 -13.54 13.14
N LYS A 289 -6.90 -13.70 13.51
CA LYS A 289 -6.36 -13.54 14.87
C LYS A 289 -5.51 -12.27 15.06
N ALA A 290 -5.43 -11.43 14.04
CA ALA A 290 -4.65 -10.19 14.09
C ALA A 290 -5.34 -9.14 14.96
N HIS A 291 -4.57 -8.15 15.42
CA HIS A 291 -5.10 -7.01 16.16
C HIS A 291 -6.08 -6.19 15.32
N LYS A 292 -5.83 -6.11 14.01
CA LYS A 292 -6.73 -5.51 13.02
C LYS A 292 -7.10 -6.56 11.98
N ARG A 293 -8.39 -6.80 11.79
CA ARG A 293 -8.86 -7.67 10.71
C ARG A 293 -8.68 -6.96 9.36
N GLY A 294 -8.18 -7.67 8.36
CA GLY A 294 -7.99 -7.17 7.00
C GLY A 294 -6.69 -6.36 6.77
N GLU A 295 -5.82 -6.25 7.77
CA GLU A 295 -4.53 -5.54 7.69
C GLU A 295 -3.52 -6.22 8.63
N PHE A 296 -2.25 -6.28 8.24
CA PHE A 296 -1.21 -6.78 9.15
C PHE A 296 -0.86 -5.75 10.22
N THR A 297 -0.59 -6.20 11.44
CA THR A 297 0.02 -5.35 12.47
C THR A 297 1.45 -5.80 12.71
N ASP A 298 2.39 -4.94 12.33
CA ASP A 298 3.81 -5.17 12.52
C ASP A 298 4.33 -4.50 13.79
N PHE A 299 4.99 -5.30 14.62
CA PHE A 299 5.55 -4.86 15.89
C PHE A 299 7.06 -4.75 15.77
N TYR A 300 7.54 -3.53 15.54
CA TYR A 300 8.98 -3.26 15.43
C TYR A 300 9.67 -3.37 16.78
N LEU A 301 10.78 -4.11 16.80
CA LEU A 301 11.59 -4.28 18.00
C LEU A 301 12.47 -3.07 18.27
N ASN A 302 12.96 -2.40 17.22
CA ASN A 302 13.77 -1.19 17.30
C ASN A 302 13.38 -0.11 16.27
N GLY A 303 13.82 1.12 16.48
CA GLY A 303 13.44 2.31 15.70
C GLY A 303 12.57 3.30 16.48
N SER A 304 12.18 4.40 15.83
CA SER A 304 11.51 5.53 16.49
C SER A 304 10.11 5.25 17.06
N ASN A 305 9.44 4.19 16.59
CA ASN A 305 8.11 3.76 17.06
C ASN A 305 8.11 2.31 17.58
N ALA A 306 9.24 1.85 18.10
CA ALA A 306 9.44 0.46 18.44
C ALA A 306 9.16 0.14 19.90
N ILE A 307 8.90 -1.13 20.19
CA ILE A 307 8.60 -1.63 21.54
C ILE A 307 9.71 -1.27 22.51
N PHE A 308 10.97 -1.43 22.11
CA PHE A 308 12.11 -1.16 22.96
C PHE A 308 12.23 0.30 23.38
N THR A 309 11.77 1.23 22.54
CA THR A 309 11.71 2.68 22.87
C THR A 309 10.50 3.06 23.74
N GLY A 310 9.52 2.17 23.89
CA GLY A 310 8.35 2.38 24.72
C GLY A 310 8.59 2.09 26.21
N PHE A 311 9.58 1.27 26.55
CA PHE A 311 9.97 1.02 27.94
C PHE A 311 10.80 2.17 28.51
N SER A 312 10.71 2.39 29.83
CA SER A 312 11.64 3.30 30.50
C SER A 312 13.06 2.72 30.48
N THR A 313 14.06 3.60 30.53
CA THR A 313 15.46 3.19 30.56
C THR A 313 15.79 2.31 31.77
N GLU A 314 15.09 2.50 32.89
CA GLU A 314 15.21 1.66 34.09
C GLU A 314 14.73 0.22 33.84
N PHE A 315 13.58 0.05 33.18
CA PHE A 315 13.04 -1.29 32.87
C PHE A 315 13.95 -2.04 31.91
N VAL A 316 14.43 -1.37 30.86
CA VAL A 316 15.39 -1.96 29.92
C VAL A 316 16.71 -2.28 30.63
N GLY A 317 17.22 -1.35 31.45
CA GLY A 317 18.44 -1.56 32.21
C GLY A 317 18.38 -2.79 33.11
N ARG A 318 17.27 -2.97 33.85
CA ARG A 318 17.09 -4.17 34.70
C ARG A 318 16.87 -5.45 33.90
N ALA A 319 16.09 -5.40 32.82
CA ALA A 319 15.75 -6.59 32.06
C ALA A 319 16.94 -7.20 31.31
N TRP A 320 17.92 -6.36 30.91
CA TRP A 320 19.14 -6.80 30.21
C TRP A 320 20.43 -6.62 31.02
N ASP A 321 20.34 -6.23 32.29
CA ASP A 321 21.48 -5.93 33.17
C ASP A 321 22.48 -4.93 32.56
N LEU A 322 21.97 -3.77 32.14
CA LEU A 322 22.72 -2.73 31.44
C LEU A 322 22.76 -1.41 32.21
N GLU A 323 23.90 -0.73 32.13
CA GLU A 323 24.02 0.66 32.59
C GLU A 323 23.11 1.61 31.80
N GLU A 324 22.59 2.63 32.48
CA GLU A 324 21.65 3.58 31.89
C GLU A 324 22.21 4.31 30.65
N SER A 325 23.52 4.57 30.62
CA SER A 325 24.22 5.20 29.49
C SER A 325 24.17 4.33 28.22
N VAL A 326 24.31 3.02 28.38
CA VAL A 326 24.21 2.03 27.31
C VAL A 326 22.77 1.92 26.84
N VAL A 327 21.81 1.87 27.76
CA VAL A 327 20.39 1.83 27.42
C VAL A 327 19.97 3.05 26.60
N LYS A 328 20.33 4.27 27.02
CA LYS A 328 20.08 5.52 26.27
C LYS A 328 20.63 5.45 24.85
N THR A 329 21.77 4.80 24.68
CA THR A 329 22.38 4.58 23.37
C THR A 329 21.55 3.61 22.52
N LEU A 330 21.12 2.48 23.08
CA LEU A 330 20.34 1.46 22.38
C LEU A 330 18.97 1.98 21.95
N VAL A 331 18.26 2.70 22.82
CA VAL A 331 16.93 3.24 22.50
C VAL A 331 16.99 4.51 21.64
N GLY A 332 18.09 5.27 21.69
CA GLY A 332 18.16 6.61 21.10
C GLY A 332 18.87 6.70 19.73
N LYS A 333 19.76 5.77 19.39
CA LYS A 333 20.59 5.91 18.17
C LYS A 333 19.85 5.63 16.87
N GLN A 334 19.00 4.61 16.85
CA GLN A 334 18.24 4.25 15.65
C GLN A 334 16.93 5.04 15.60
N SER A 335 16.94 6.17 14.88
CA SER A 335 15.76 7.05 14.72
C SER A 335 14.88 6.70 13.51
N GLY A 336 15.32 5.78 12.66
CA GLY A 336 14.55 5.35 11.49
C GLY A 336 13.26 4.61 11.85
N LYS A 337 12.30 4.61 10.91
CA LYS A 337 10.98 3.98 11.08
C LYS A 337 10.86 2.79 10.13
N GLY A 338 10.97 1.59 10.69
CA GLY A 338 10.72 0.32 10.01
C GLY A 338 11.71 -0.09 8.94
N ILE A 339 12.05 0.80 7.99
CA ILE A 339 13.06 0.56 6.96
C ILE A 339 14.12 1.67 7.01
N VAL A 340 15.40 1.29 7.00
CA VAL A 340 16.55 2.20 7.13
C VAL A 340 17.63 1.87 6.12
N LYS A 341 18.40 2.88 5.72
CA LYS A 341 19.53 2.71 4.81
C LYS A 341 20.76 2.37 5.63
N LEU A 342 21.45 1.29 5.29
CA LEU A 342 22.73 0.96 5.92
C LEU A 342 23.88 1.58 5.13
N SER A 343 24.91 2.03 5.85
CA SER A 343 26.15 2.56 5.27
C SER A 343 27.32 1.66 5.68
N GLY A 344 27.45 0.50 5.04
CA GLY A 344 28.54 -0.45 5.29
C GLY A 344 28.36 -1.31 6.55
N ALA A 345 27.14 -1.77 6.84
CA ALA A 345 26.89 -2.66 7.97
C ALA A 345 27.34 -4.11 7.67
N ASN A 346 27.95 -4.75 8.67
CA ASN A 346 28.30 -6.17 8.62
C ASN A 346 27.12 -7.00 9.17
N LEU A 347 26.14 -7.28 8.32
CA LEU A 347 25.04 -8.20 8.66
C LEU A 347 25.51 -9.66 8.54
N PRO A 348 24.86 -10.61 9.24
CA PRO A 348 25.22 -12.01 9.15
C PRO A 348 25.16 -12.54 7.71
N GLU A 349 26.17 -13.30 7.30
CA GLU A 349 26.21 -13.91 5.97
C GLU A 349 25.15 -15.03 5.85
N PRO A 350 24.35 -15.05 4.77
CA PRO A 350 23.30 -16.03 4.57
C PRO A 350 23.86 -17.44 4.34
N LYS A 351 23.27 -18.45 4.99
CA LYS A 351 23.64 -19.85 4.81
C LYS A 351 22.65 -20.57 3.92
N LYS A 352 23.14 -21.39 2.98
CA LYS A 352 22.27 -22.14 2.06
C LYS A 352 21.50 -23.23 2.79
N GLU A 353 22.11 -23.87 3.79
CA GLU A 353 21.45 -24.91 4.59
C GLU A 353 20.21 -24.39 5.33
N HIS A 354 20.17 -23.10 5.67
CA HIS A 354 19.01 -22.49 6.33
C HIS A 354 17.75 -22.44 5.45
N ARG A 355 17.88 -22.65 4.13
CA ARG A 355 16.75 -22.74 3.21
C ARG A 355 15.91 -24.01 3.42
N ASP A 356 16.52 -25.07 3.92
CA ASP A 356 15.86 -26.37 4.05
C ASP A 356 14.65 -26.30 5.00
N GLY A 357 13.50 -26.75 4.50
CA GLY A 357 12.20 -26.64 5.17
C GLY A 357 11.66 -25.23 5.37
N MET A 358 12.35 -24.18 4.90
CA MET A 358 11.98 -22.76 5.11
C MET A 358 11.51 -22.06 3.83
N THR A 359 12.07 -22.44 2.67
CA THR A 359 11.77 -21.78 1.39
C THR A 359 11.54 -22.78 0.28
N LEU A 360 10.61 -22.49 -0.63
CA LEU A 360 10.46 -23.16 -1.92
C LEU A 360 10.56 -22.13 -3.03
N ASN A 361 11.42 -22.34 -4.03
CA ASN A 361 11.39 -21.50 -5.23
C ASN A 361 10.31 -22.01 -6.19
N CYS A 362 9.17 -21.32 -6.28
CA CYS A 362 8.05 -21.73 -7.12
C CYS A 362 8.32 -21.61 -8.63
N GLU A 363 9.35 -20.87 -9.03
CA GLU A 363 9.75 -20.78 -10.46
C GLU A 363 10.67 -21.93 -10.89
N GLU A 364 11.34 -22.58 -9.94
CA GLU A 364 12.32 -23.66 -10.16
C GLU A 364 11.82 -25.02 -9.68
N ALA A 365 10.76 -25.06 -8.87
CA ALA A 365 10.17 -26.29 -8.36
C ALA A 365 9.57 -27.15 -9.50
N PRO A 366 9.49 -28.48 -9.31
CA PRO A 366 8.77 -29.35 -10.22
C PRO A 366 7.32 -28.87 -10.42
N LEU A 367 6.88 -28.81 -11.68
CA LEU A 367 5.53 -28.39 -12.04
C LEU A 367 4.52 -29.49 -11.66
N ASP A 368 3.42 -29.11 -11.01
CA ASP A 368 2.31 -30.02 -10.74
C ASP A 368 1.50 -30.30 -12.01
N VAL A 369 1.35 -29.28 -12.86
CA VAL A 369 0.78 -29.40 -14.20
C VAL A 369 1.53 -28.51 -15.17
N ASP A 370 1.81 -29.03 -16.36
CA ASP A 370 2.41 -28.32 -17.48
C ASP A 370 1.70 -28.73 -18.78
N ILE A 371 0.90 -27.81 -19.34
CA ILE A 371 0.15 -28.01 -20.58
C ILE A 371 0.71 -27.05 -21.62
N LYS A 372 1.32 -27.61 -22.67
CA LYS A 372 1.88 -26.85 -23.78
C LYS A 372 0.83 -25.91 -24.40
N ASP A 373 1.21 -24.65 -24.59
CA ASP A 373 0.39 -23.56 -25.13
C ASP A 373 -0.86 -23.24 -24.28
N GLY A 374 -0.95 -23.80 -23.08
CA GLY A 374 -2.05 -23.60 -22.14
C GLY A 374 -1.57 -22.89 -20.88
N GLY A 375 -0.62 -23.49 -20.17
CA GLY A 375 -0.06 -22.93 -18.95
C GLY A 375 0.49 -23.99 -18.01
N ARG A 376 0.97 -23.52 -16.85
CA ARG A 376 1.66 -24.32 -15.84
C ARG A 376 1.37 -23.81 -14.44
N VAL A 377 1.45 -24.71 -13.46
CA VAL A 377 1.26 -24.40 -12.05
C VAL A 377 2.22 -25.16 -11.16
N VAL A 378 2.68 -24.49 -10.10
CA VAL A 378 3.29 -25.09 -8.92
C VAL A 378 2.40 -24.80 -7.72
N VAL A 379 2.10 -25.81 -6.92
CA VAL A 379 1.32 -25.73 -5.69
C VAL A 379 2.25 -25.88 -4.50
N LEU A 380 2.26 -24.89 -3.62
CA LEU A 380 2.91 -24.92 -2.32
C LEU A 380 2.01 -25.63 -1.30
N ASN A 381 2.51 -26.69 -0.68
CA ASN A 381 1.77 -27.51 0.27
C ASN A 381 2.71 -28.18 1.29
N THR A 382 2.17 -28.99 2.21
CA THR A 382 2.99 -29.58 3.29
C THR A 382 4.04 -30.60 2.81
N LYS A 383 3.96 -31.10 1.57
CA LYS A 383 4.94 -32.04 1.02
C LYS A 383 6.23 -31.36 0.57
N ASN A 384 6.12 -30.13 0.03
CA ASN A 384 7.27 -29.39 -0.49
C ASN A 384 7.73 -28.24 0.42
N LEU A 385 6.86 -27.78 1.33
CA LEU A 385 7.24 -26.84 2.39
C LEU A 385 6.47 -27.16 3.69
N PRO A 386 7.03 -27.97 4.61
CA PRO A 386 6.31 -28.44 5.80
C PRO A 386 5.71 -27.35 6.69
N LEU A 387 6.37 -26.18 6.81
CA LEU A 387 5.88 -25.03 7.59
C LEU A 387 4.52 -24.50 7.12
N VAL A 388 4.11 -24.77 5.88
CA VAL A 388 2.76 -24.49 5.40
C VAL A 388 1.69 -25.12 6.30
N GLY A 389 1.99 -26.27 6.91
CA GLY A 389 1.10 -26.93 7.86
C GLY A 389 0.89 -26.12 9.15
N GLU A 390 1.93 -25.44 9.64
CA GLU A 390 1.85 -24.56 10.81
C GLU A 390 1.15 -23.24 10.49
N VAL A 391 1.44 -22.66 9.31
CA VAL A 391 0.83 -21.41 8.84
C VAL A 391 -0.65 -21.62 8.46
N GLY A 392 -1.00 -22.81 7.99
CA GLY A 392 -2.35 -23.14 7.52
C GLY A 392 -2.70 -22.56 6.15
N LEU A 393 -1.70 -22.05 5.41
CA LEU A 393 -1.87 -21.38 4.12
C LEU A 393 -1.02 -22.06 3.05
N GLY A 394 -1.66 -22.82 2.17
CA GLY A 394 -1.08 -23.26 0.91
C GLY A 394 -1.02 -22.12 -0.09
N ALA A 395 -0.31 -22.32 -1.19
CA ALA A 395 -0.21 -21.30 -2.23
C ALA A 395 -0.12 -21.93 -3.63
N ASP A 396 -0.31 -21.12 -4.66
CA ASP A 396 -0.03 -21.50 -6.04
C ASP A 396 0.71 -20.38 -6.78
N LEU A 397 1.62 -20.77 -7.68
CA LEU A 397 2.13 -19.91 -8.74
C LEU A 397 1.61 -20.47 -10.06
N VAL A 398 0.80 -19.68 -10.77
CA VAL A 398 0.25 -20.07 -12.06
C VAL A 398 0.73 -19.14 -13.15
N ARG A 399 1.11 -19.72 -14.29
CA ARG A 399 1.45 -19.02 -15.52
C ARG A 399 0.56 -19.54 -16.63
N LEU A 400 -0.32 -18.69 -17.12
CA LEU A 400 -1.22 -18.97 -18.22
C LEU A 400 -0.65 -18.35 -19.50
N ASP A 401 -0.53 -19.18 -20.55
CA ASP A 401 0.04 -18.73 -21.82
C ASP A 401 -0.92 -17.76 -22.53
N GLY A 402 -0.40 -17.05 -23.53
CA GLY A 402 -1.14 -16.02 -24.25
C GLY A 402 -2.46 -16.54 -24.84
N SER A 403 -3.57 -15.84 -24.56
CA SER A 403 -4.93 -16.23 -24.99
C SER A 403 -5.45 -17.59 -24.46
N ALA A 404 -4.71 -18.27 -23.57
CA ALA A 404 -5.16 -19.52 -22.97
C ALA A 404 -6.20 -19.26 -21.86
N MET A 405 -6.91 -20.31 -21.47
CA MET A 405 -7.92 -20.27 -20.40
C MET A 405 -7.55 -21.21 -19.25
N CYS A 406 -7.73 -20.74 -18.02
CA CYS A 406 -7.81 -21.59 -16.84
C CYS A 406 -9.24 -22.10 -16.68
N SER A 407 -9.40 -23.43 -16.65
CA SER A 407 -10.69 -24.11 -16.57
C SER A 407 -11.52 -23.60 -15.40
N PRO A 408 -12.84 -23.36 -15.58
CA PRO A 408 -13.72 -23.02 -14.47
C PRO A 408 -13.61 -24.06 -13.36
N GLY A 409 -13.24 -23.62 -12.16
CA GLY A 409 -13.03 -24.51 -11.02
C GLY A 409 -13.26 -23.82 -9.68
N PHE A 410 -13.29 -24.61 -8.62
CA PHE A 410 -13.51 -24.17 -7.24
C PHE A 410 -12.68 -25.04 -6.27
N SER A 411 -12.41 -24.53 -5.08
CA SER A 411 -11.74 -25.30 -4.02
C SER A 411 -12.74 -26.26 -3.33
N CYS A 412 -12.33 -27.51 -3.13
CA CYS A 412 -13.16 -28.56 -2.53
C CYS A 412 -13.17 -28.53 -1.00
N ASP A 413 -12.17 -27.93 -0.40
CA ASP A 413 -11.91 -27.93 1.03
C ASP A 413 -12.47 -26.69 1.74
N SER A 414 -13.47 -26.05 1.14
CA SER A 414 -14.09 -24.83 1.67
C SER A 414 -13.04 -23.74 1.94
N ALA A 415 -12.00 -23.66 1.10
CA ALA A 415 -10.95 -22.68 1.23
C ALA A 415 -11.21 -21.43 0.39
N LEU A 416 -10.75 -20.30 0.91
CA LEU A 416 -10.71 -19.03 0.20
C LEU A 416 -9.43 -18.98 -0.64
N GLN A 417 -9.50 -18.42 -1.85
CA GLN A 417 -8.31 -18.13 -2.67
C GLN A 417 -8.12 -16.62 -2.77
N VAL A 418 -6.93 -16.13 -2.43
CA VAL A 418 -6.52 -14.72 -2.57
C VAL A 418 -5.47 -14.66 -3.66
N THR A 419 -5.77 -14.01 -4.78
CA THR A 419 -4.91 -14.02 -5.96
C THR A 419 -4.35 -12.62 -6.23
N TYR A 420 -3.03 -12.53 -6.34
CA TYR A 420 -2.29 -11.33 -6.75
C TYR A 420 -1.69 -11.52 -8.13
N ILE A 421 -2.01 -10.62 -9.07
CA ILE A 421 -1.49 -10.68 -10.43
C ILE A 421 -0.08 -10.09 -10.45
N ILE A 422 0.90 -10.91 -10.84
CA ILE A 422 2.31 -10.54 -10.89
C ILE A 422 2.61 -9.86 -12.22
N ARG A 423 2.22 -10.49 -13.34
CA ARG A 423 2.53 -10.01 -14.70
C ARG A 423 1.39 -10.30 -15.68
N GLY A 424 1.38 -9.56 -16.77
CA GLY A 424 0.39 -9.71 -17.83
C GLY A 424 -1.00 -9.18 -17.46
N SER A 425 -1.98 -9.61 -18.23
CA SER A 425 -3.38 -9.21 -18.06
C SER A 425 -4.33 -10.26 -18.62
N GLY A 426 -5.61 -10.12 -18.30
CA GLY A 426 -6.65 -11.02 -18.78
C GLY A 426 -8.02 -10.66 -18.24
N ARG A 427 -8.99 -11.54 -18.49
CA ARG A 427 -10.35 -11.43 -17.96
C ARG A 427 -10.61 -12.53 -16.94
N VAL A 428 -11.29 -12.18 -15.86
CA VAL A 428 -11.73 -13.10 -14.83
C VAL A 428 -13.25 -13.06 -14.70
N GLN A 429 -13.84 -14.24 -14.52
CA GLN A 429 -15.23 -14.38 -14.11
C GLN A 429 -15.30 -15.18 -12.82
N VAL A 430 -16.15 -14.75 -11.90
CA VAL A 430 -16.50 -15.47 -10.67
C VAL A 430 -18.01 -15.66 -10.62
N VAL A 431 -18.42 -16.90 -10.40
CA VAL A 431 -19.82 -17.32 -10.26
C VAL A 431 -20.07 -17.73 -8.82
N GLY A 432 -21.08 -17.11 -8.19
CA GLY A 432 -21.46 -17.37 -6.81
C GLY A 432 -22.29 -18.65 -6.65
N VAL A 433 -22.57 -18.99 -5.39
CA VAL A 433 -23.34 -20.19 -5.03
C VAL A 433 -24.78 -20.19 -5.54
N ASP A 434 -25.33 -19.02 -5.91
CA ASP A 434 -26.65 -18.89 -6.53
C ASP A 434 -26.61 -19.06 -8.06
N GLY A 435 -25.45 -19.43 -8.62
CA GLY A 435 -25.22 -19.59 -10.04
C GLY A 435 -25.11 -18.28 -10.81
N LYS A 436 -25.14 -17.12 -10.14
CA LYS A 436 -25.00 -15.81 -10.80
C LYS A 436 -23.56 -15.38 -10.86
N ARG A 437 -23.25 -14.62 -11.91
CA ARG A 437 -21.96 -13.96 -12.07
C ARG A 437 -21.86 -12.81 -11.06
N VAL A 438 -20.97 -12.95 -10.09
CA VAL A 438 -20.73 -11.95 -9.04
C VAL A 438 -19.56 -11.03 -9.39
N LEU A 439 -18.67 -11.47 -10.28
CA LEU A 439 -17.57 -10.67 -10.81
C LEU A 439 -17.34 -10.98 -12.28
N GLU A 440 -17.16 -9.93 -13.08
CA GLU A 440 -16.62 -10.00 -14.43
C GLU A 440 -15.79 -8.73 -14.65
N THR A 441 -14.47 -8.90 -14.80
CA THR A 441 -13.58 -7.75 -14.96
C THR A 441 -12.30 -8.13 -15.69
N THR A 442 -11.57 -7.11 -16.12
CA THR A 442 -10.19 -7.22 -16.56
C THR A 442 -9.26 -7.09 -15.37
N ILE A 443 -8.27 -7.96 -15.31
CA ILE A 443 -7.21 -7.99 -14.30
C ILE A 443 -5.86 -7.76 -14.99
N LYS A 444 -4.95 -7.09 -14.29
CA LYS A 444 -3.58 -6.82 -14.74
C LYS A 444 -2.61 -6.84 -13.56
N ALA A 445 -1.32 -6.87 -13.85
CA ALA A 445 -0.25 -6.78 -12.85
C ALA A 445 -0.53 -5.74 -11.76
N GLY A 446 -0.36 -6.14 -10.50
CA GLY A 446 -0.65 -5.36 -9.30
C GLY A 446 -2.09 -5.44 -8.80
N ASN A 447 -3.01 -6.09 -9.52
CA ASN A 447 -4.36 -6.31 -9.00
C ASN A 447 -4.39 -7.48 -8.02
N LEU A 448 -5.17 -7.31 -6.94
CA LEU A 448 -5.52 -8.37 -6.00
C LEU A 448 -7.03 -8.59 -6.06
N PHE A 449 -7.46 -9.85 -6.10
CA PHE A 449 -8.86 -10.22 -5.95
C PHE A 449 -8.98 -11.51 -5.14
N ILE A 450 -10.17 -11.75 -4.61
CA ILE A 450 -10.44 -12.87 -3.71
C ILE A 450 -11.60 -13.66 -4.29
N VAL A 451 -11.43 -14.98 -4.32
CA VAL A 451 -12.47 -15.93 -4.69
C VAL A 451 -13.01 -16.53 -3.39
N PRO A 452 -14.28 -16.24 -3.05
CA PRO A 452 -14.92 -16.82 -1.87
C PRO A 452 -15.01 -18.35 -1.97
N ARG A 453 -15.21 -18.98 -0.80
CA ARG A 453 -15.35 -20.44 -0.67
C ARG A 453 -16.48 -20.95 -1.57
N PHE A 454 -16.23 -22.05 -2.28
CA PHE A 454 -17.16 -22.67 -3.25
C PHE A 454 -17.56 -21.83 -4.47
N PHE A 455 -16.99 -20.63 -4.65
CA PHE A 455 -17.27 -19.85 -5.85
C PHE A 455 -16.47 -20.43 -7.01
N VAL A 456 -17.08 -20.48 -8.18
CA VAL A 456 -16.43 -20.97 -9.39
C VAL A 456 -15.70 -19.81 -10.04
N VAL A 457 -14.42 -19.96 -10.32
CA VAL A 457 -13.60 -18.96 -10.98
C VAL A 457 -13.02 -19.50 -12.28
N SER A 458 -12.99 -18.67 -13.32
CA SER A 458 -12.25 -18.94 -14.56
C SER A 458 -11.53 -17.68 -15.01
N LYS A 459 -10.40 -17.86 -15.69
CA LYS A 459 -9.56 -16.78 -16.21
C LYS A 459 -9.22 -17.06 -17.68
N ILE A 460 -9.17 -16.00 -18.48
CA ILE A 460 -8.65 -16.03 -19.85
C ILE A 460 -7.53 -15.01 -19.92
N ALA A 461 -6.33 -15.43 -20.31
CA ALA A 461 -5.20 -14.53 -20.50
C ALA A 461 -5.41 -13.66 -21.75
N ASP A 462 -4.88 -12.44 -21.72
CA ASP A 462 -4.66 -11.65 -22.93
C ASP A 462 -3.49 -12.26 -23.75
N PRO A 463 -3.23 -11.80 -24.99
CA PRO A 463 -2.19 -12.39 -25.84
C PRO A 463 -0.78 -12.43 -25.24
N GLU A 464 -0.47 -11.53 -24.31
CA GLU A 464 0.84 -11.48 -23.62
C GLU A 464 0.98 -12.51 -22.48
N GLY A 465 -0.10 -13.22 -22.14
CA GLY A 465 -0.14 -14.16 -21.03
C GLY A 465 -0.56 -13.51 -19.70
N LEU A 466 -0.69 -14.34 -18.67
CA LEU A 466 -1.11 -13.93 -17.33
C LEU A 466 -0.39 -14.77 -16.27
N GLU A 467 0.24 -14.13 -15.30
CA GLU A 467 0.96 -14.78 -14.20
C GLU A 467 0.46 -14.25 -12.85
N TRP A 468 0.17 -15.15 -11.92
CA TRP A 468 -0.30 -14.79 -10.59
C TRP A 468 0.21 -15.73 -9.50
N PHE A 469 0.29 -15.19 -8.30
CA PHE A 469 0.52 -15.95 -7.08
C PHE A 469 -0.72 -15.86 -6.19
N SER A 470 -1.14 -16.99 -5.62
CA SER A 470 -2.27 -17.01 -4.70
C SER A 470 -1.90 -17.66 -3.38
N ILE A 471 -2.52 -17.21 -2.28
CA ILE A 471 -2.66 -18.05 -1.08
C ILE A 471 -4.04 -18.70 -1.07
N ILE A 472 -4.10 -19.89 -0.50
CA ILE A 472 -5.33 -20.64 -0.26
C ILE A 472 -5.40 -20.93 1.25
N THR A 473 -6.55 -20.70 1.87
CA THR A 473 -6.72 -20.83 3.34
C THR A 473 -6.84 -22.28 3.81
N THR A 474 -5.91 -23.12 3.35
CA THR A 474 -5.78 -24.55 3.61
C THR A 474 -4.33 -24.95 3.29
N PRO A 475 -3.67 -25.77 4.11
CA PRO A 475 -2.27 -26.13 3.87
C PRO A 475 -2.07 -27.09 2.69
N ASN A 476 -3.13 -27.76 2.22
CA ASN A 476 -3.07 -28.73 1.13
C ASN A 476 -4.21 -28.48 0.13
N PRO A 477 -4.08 -27.48 -0.76
CA PRO A 477 -5.15 -27.06 -1.66
C PRO A 477 -5.60 -28.17 -2.59
N ILE A 478 -6.92 -28.36 -2.68
CA ILE A 478 -7.55 -29.29 -3.62
C ILE A 478 -8.59 -28.54 -4.44
N PHE A 479 -8.41 -28.57 -5.76
CA PHE A 479 -9.32 -27.94 -6.71
C PHE A 479 -10.08 -28.99 -7.51
N THR A 480 -11.35 -28.70 -7.79
CA THR A 480 -12.13 -29.39 -8.82
C THR A 480 -12.38 -28.44 -9.98
N HIS A 481 -12.30 -29.00 -11.18
CA HIS A 481 -12.62 -28.30 -12.42
C HIS A 481 -13.94 -28.80 -12.98
N LEU A 482 -14.69 -27.91 -13.63
CA LEU A 482 -15.94 -28.24 -14.30
C LEU A 482 -15.67 -28.76 -15.72
N ALA A 483 -14.68 -28.19 -16.41
CA ALA A 483 -14.29 -28.56 -17.76
C ALA A 483 -12.90 -29.23 -17.79
N GLY A 484 -12.55 -29.81 -18.93
CA GLY A 484 -11.28 -30.50 -19.16
C GLY A 484 -11.39 -32.00 -18.95
N SER A 485 -10.29 -32.73 -19.16
CA SER A 485 -10.22 -34.20 -19.07
C SER A 485 -10.53 -34.73 -17.67
N ILE A 486 -10.23 -33.96 -16.64
CA ILE A 486 -10.51 -34.26 -15.23
C ILE A 486 -11.76 -33.54 -14.70
N GLY A 487 -12.53 -32.89 -15.58
CA GLY A 487 -13.69 -32.09 -15.20
C GLY A 487 -14.86 -32.92 -14.71
N CYS A 488 -15.60 -32.44 -13.70
CA CYS A 488 -16.70 -33.21 -13.09
C CYS A 488 -17.80 -33.58 -14.09
N TRP A 489 -18.09 -32.71 -15.07
CA TRP A 489 -19.08 -32.99 -16.12
C TRP A 489 -18.69 -34.20 -16.97
N LYS A 490 -17.41 -34.53 -17.10
CA LYS A 490 -16.95 -35.71 -17.83
C LYS A 490 -17.09 -37.02 -17.07
N ALA A 491 -17.11 -36.93 -15.74
CA ALA A 491 -17.26 -38.10 -14.89
C ALA A 491 -18.73 -38.58 -14.82
N LEU A 492 -19.70 -37.71 -15.18
CA LEU A 492 -21.12 -38.07 -15.20
C LEU A 492 -21.47 -38.98 -16.37
N SER A 493 -22.45 -39.84 -16.16
CA SER A 493 -22.94 -40.75 -17.21
C SER A 493 -23.65 -39.96 -18.33
N PRO A 494 -23.63 -40.46 -19.58
CA PRO A 494 -24.29 -39.80 -20.70
C PRO A 494 -25.76 -39.48 -20.44
N GLN A 495 -26.49 -40.39 -19.81
CA GLN A 495 -27.91 -40.26 -19.51
C GLN A 495 -28.17 -39.13 -18.50
N VAL A 496 -27.28 -38.99 -17.50
CA VAL A 496 -27.36 -37.88 -16.53
C VAL A 496 -27.10 -36.54 -17.23
N LEU A 497 -26.14 -36.47 -18.15
CA LEU A 497 -25.84 -35.25 -18.91
C LEU A 497 -26.98 -34.86 -19.86
N GLN A 498 -27.56 -35.83 -20.58
CA GLN A 498 -28.74 -35.61 -21.44
C GLN A 498 -29.91 -35.05 -20.63
N ALA A 499 -30.21 -35.66 -19.48
CA ALA A 499 -31.28 -35.20 -18.61
C ALA A 499 -30.97 -33.83 -17.97
N ALA A 500 -29.74 -33.61 -17.49
CA ALA A 500 -29.35 -32.38 -16.80
C ALA A 500 -29.33 -31.16 -17.73
N PHE A 501 -28.84 -31.31 -18.97
CA PHE A 501 -28.84 -30.25 -19.96
C PHE A 501 -30.13 -30.19 -20.78
N ASN A 502 -31.01 -31.19 -20.67
CA ASN A 502 -32.18 -31.37 -21.50
C ASN A 502 -31.83 -31.34 -23.01
N VAL A 503 -30.88 -32.18 -23.40
CA VAL A 503 -30.36 -32.27 -24.78
C VAL A 503 -30.40 -33.70 -25.30
N ASP A 504 -30.37 -33.84 -26.62
CA ASP A 504 -30.30 -35.15 -27.28
C ASP A 504 -28.92 -35.82 -27.14
N SER A 505 -28.88 -37.10 -27.52
CA SER A 505 -27.65 -37.90 -27.43
C SER A 505 -26.53 -37.39 -28.34
N GLU A 506 -26.84 -36.72 -29.45
CA GLU A 506 -25.82 -36.20 -30.38
C GLU A 506 -25.13 -34.97 -29.78
N THR A 507 -25.89 -34.04 -29.21
CA THR A 507 -25.39 -32.85 -28.52
C THR A 507 -24.57 -33.23 -27.30
N GLU A 508 -25.06 -34.19 -26.51
CA GLU A 508 -24.33 -34.69 -25.34
C GLU A 508 -23.00 -35.35 -25.73
N LYS A 509 -23.01 -36.19 -26.77
CA LYS A 509 -21.81 -36.84 -27.29
C LYS A 509 -20.81 -35.82 -27.81
N LEU A 510 -21.29 -34.79 -28.50
CA LEU A 510 -20.45 -33.66 -28.93
C LEU A 510 -19.82 -32.97 -27.72
N PHE A 511 -20.60 -32.64 -26.68
CA PHE A 511 -20.11 -32.00 -25.47
C PHE A 511 -18.97 -32.80 -24.80
N ARG A 512 -19.16 -34.10 -24.55
CA ARG A 512 -18.11 -34.95 -23.96
C ARG A 512 -16.90 -35.17 -24.86
N SER A 513 -17.08 -35.14 -26.19
CA SER A 513 -15.98 -35.33 -27.14
C SER A 513 -14.93 -34.22 -27.10
N LYS A 514 -15.26 -33.04 -26.56
CA LYS A 514 -14.35 -31.89 -26.51
C LYS A 514 -13.44 -31.93 -25.28
N ARG A 515 -12.25 -31.32 -25.39
CA ARG A 515 -11.29 -31.12 -24.28
C ARG A 515 -10.89 -32.41 -23.54
N THR A 516 -10.69 -33.51 -24.25
CA THR A 516 -10.30 -34.82 -23.68
C THR A 516 -8.81 -34.92 -23.34
N GLY A 517 -7.96 -34.09 -23.95
CA GLY A 517 -6.52 -34.03 -23.66
C GLY A 517 -6.10 -32.94 -22.66
N ASP A 518 -6.92 -31.91 -22.47
CA ASP A 518 -6.55 -30.74 -21.65
C ASP A 518 -7.14 -30.87 -20.24
N ALA A 519 -6.30 -30.93 -19.20
CA ALA A 519 -6.77 -31.13 -17.82
C ALA A 519 -7.35 -29.85 -17.21
N ILE A 520 -6.52 -28.81 -17.04
CA ILE A 520 -6.88 -27.59 -16.30
C ILE A 520 -6.62 -26.29 -17.05
N PHE A 521 -5.65 -26.28 -17.98
CA PHE A 521 -5.35 -25.15 -18.85
C PHE A 521 -5.72 -25.51 -20.28
N PHE A 522 -6.42 -24.60 -20.93
CA PHE A 522 -6.96 -24.79 -22.27
C PHE A 522 -6.21 -23.87 -23.21
N PRO A 523 -5.43 -24.43 -24.15
CA PRO A 523 -4.80 -23.64 -25.19
C PRO A 523 -5.84 -22.87 -26.01
N PRO A 524 -5.43 -21.76 -26.66
CA PRO A 524 -6.29 -21.00 -27.55
C PRO A 524 -6.95 -21.91 -28.59
N PRO A 525 -8.22 -21.69 -28.96
CA PRO A 525 -8.84 -22.41 -30.06
C PRO A 525 -8.02 -22.17 -31.34
N LYS A 526 -7.76 -23.26 -32.08
CA LYS A 526 -7.01 -23.23 -33.35
C LYS A 526 -7.77 -22.51 -34.45
#